data_AF-A0A0M5LUS5-F1
#
_entry.id   AF-A0A0M5LUS5-F1
#
_cell.length_a   1.000
_cell.length_b   1.000
_cell.length_c   1.000
_cell.angle_alpha   90.00
_cell.angle_beta   90.00
_cell.angle_gamma   90.00
#
_symmetry.space_group_name_H-M   'P 1'
#
loop_
_entity.id
_entity.type
_entity.pdbx_description
1 polymer ?
#
loop_
_entity_poly.entity_id
_entity_poly.type
_entity_poly.pdbx_seq_one_letter_code
_entity_poly.pdbx_strand_id
1 'polypeptide(L)'
;MNDEGGQDTGDGWGHDPEQELRDKADAAALRRHQLLRERVDDLDRAYNEMRIAHTDLASTVSERLAPELEALGESVTAELGQLRGTVAEVLAEQTKAENSPVDWARLSVEDATDQWPVLARWIGEVFVPVYGVTRGELPDCWPLHFTAVVELSWLRSAHVQSYLPGTHPNITADWHTRWRPMVLTRIAEIIAGAGVEERCEPGKHRGRPLPAGPAEEGQRGSTPRKMLALPQHWWTAYRFGFHDDLDRRARRQETSVADWTPEPLPQ
;
A
#
# COMPACT_ATOMS: atom_id res chain seq x y z
N MET A 1 118.40 72.03 -36.11
CA MET A 1 118.84 70.78 -36.75
C MET A 1 117.77 69.76 -36.40
N ASN A 2 116.71 69.64 -37.21
CA ASN A 2 116.63 68.81 -38.43
C ASN A 2 116.81 67.33 -38.09
N ASP A 3 116.04 66.38 -38.57
CA ASP A 3 114.84 66.33 -39.41
C ASP A 3 114.38 64.86 -39.40
N GLU A 4 113.19 64.63 -39.95
CA GLU A 4 112.40 63.42 -40.11
C GLU A 4 113.07 62.14 -40.67
N GLY A 5 112.34 61.02 -40.47
CA GLY A 5 112.43 59.76 -41.23
C GLY A 5 112.39 58.55 -40.30
N GLY A 6 111.51 57.55 -40.41
CA GLY A 6 110.51 57.17 -41.40
C GLY A 6 110.22 55.67 -41.20
N GLN A 7 108.96 55.27 -41.36
CA GLN A 7 108.43 53.94 -41.72
C GLN A 7 108.90 52.68 -40.97
N ASP A 8 107.97 51.92 -40.39
CA ASP A 8 107.84 50.49 -40.72
C ASP A 8 106.46 49.92 -40.31
N THR A 9 106.15 48.82 -40.95
CA THR A 9 104.92 48.14 -41.27
C THR A 9 104.54 47.05 -40.26
N GLY A 10 103.24 46.70 -40.24
CA GLY A 10 102.78 45.38 -39.81
C GLY A 10 102.74 45.13 -38.30
N ASP A 11 101.54 44.95 -37.75
CA ASP A 11 101.12 43.59 -37.42
C ASP A 11 99.65 43.56 -37.05
N GLY A 12 99.01 42.49 -37.54
CA GLY A 12 97.59 42.27 -37.44
C GLY A 12 97.10 42.34 -36.00
N TRP A 13 96.07 43.14 -35.79
CA TRP A 13 95.08 42.87 -34.77
C TRP A 13 94.39 41.56 -35.14
N GLY A 14 95.07 40.44 -34.85
CA GLY A 14 94.48 39.13 -34.80
C GLY A 14 93.45 39.19 -33.69
N HIS A 15 92.22 39.56 -34.04
CA HIS A 15 91.08 39.14 -33.25
C HIS A 15 91.18 37.62 -33.20
N ASP A 16 91.59 37.11 -32.04
CA ASP A 16 91.65 35.68 -31.77
C ASP A 16 90.23 35.12 -32.01
N PRO A 17 90.01 34.37 -33.09
CA PRO A 17 88.68 33.89 -33.44
C PRO A 17 88.10 33.02 -32.31
N GLU A 18 88.95 32.40 -31.50
CA GLU A 18 88.52 31.61 -30.34
C GLU A 18 87.95 32.49 -29.23
N GLN A 19 88.51 33.69 -29.01
CA GLN A 19 88.01 34.62 -27.99
C GLN A 19 86.62 35.17 -28.38
N GLU A 20 86.45 35.53 -29.66
CA GLU A 20 85.15 36.00 -30.18
C GLU A 20 84.09 34.88 -30.17
N LEU A 21 84.49 33.64 -30.44
CA LEU A 21 83.60 32.47 -30.33
C LEU A 21 83.19 32.18 -28.88
N ARG A 22 84.10 32.34 -27.91
CA ARG A 22 83.80 32.21 -26.47
C ARG A 22 82.85 33.30 -25.99
N ASP A 23 83.11 34.55 -26.33
CA ASP A 23 82.23 35.67 -25.95
C ASP A 23 80.82 35.54 -26.56
N LYS A 24 80.73 35.05 -27.82
CA LYS A 24 79.44 34.74 -28.46
C LYS A 24 78.72 33.57 -27.79
N ALA A 25 79.45 32.53 -27.37
CA ALA A 25 78.90 31.39 -26.65
C ALA A 25 78.38 31.79 -25.26
N ASP A 26 79.13 32.62 -24.52
CA ASP A 26 78.74 33.14 -23.21
C ASP A 26 77.53 34.08 -23.32
N ALA A 27 77.51 34.95 -24.33
CA ALA A 27 76.35 35.80 -24.61
C ALA A 27 75.11 34.96 -25.00
N ALA A 28 75.29 33.85 -25.72
CA ALA A 28 74.20 32.94 -26.06
C ALA A 28 73.69 32.17 -24.83
N ALA A 29 74.59 31.75 -23.94
CA ALA A 29 74.25 31.11 -22.68
C ALA A 29 73.48 32.05 -21.75
N LEU A 30 73.89 33.32 -21.64
CA LEU A 30 73.20 34.36 -20.88
C LEU A 30 71.78 34.62 -21.42
N ARG A 31 71.62 34.77 -22.75
CA ARG A 31 70.30 34.92 -23.38
C ARG A 31 69.40 33.71 -23.10
N ARG A 32 69.94 32.50 -23.17
CA ARG A 32 69.20 31.26 -22.88
C ARG A 32 68.77 31.20 -21.41
N HIS A 33 69.66 31.58 -20.50
CA HIS A 33 69.34 31.61 -19.08
C HIS A 33 68.27 32.66 -18.75
N GLN A 34 68.33 33.82 -19.41
CA GLN A 34 67.32 34.87 -19.27
C GLN A 34 65.95 34.41 -19.78
N LEU A 35 65.89 33.79 -20.96
CA LEU A 35 64.66 33.17 -21.50
C LEU A 35 64.07 32.08 -20.60
N LEU A 36 64.93 31.24 -20.02
CA LEU A 36 64.47 30.20 -19.08
C LEU A 36 63.91 30.80 -17.80
N ARG A 37 64.53 31.87 -17.29
CA ARG A 37 64.03 32.59 -16.10
C ARG A 37 62.65 33.20 -16.38
N GLU A 38 62.49 33.90 -17.50
CA GLU A 38 61.21 34.45 -17.93
C GLU A 38 60.13 33.35 -18.06
N ARG A 39 60.49 32.19 -18.63
CA ARG A 39 59.59 31.04 -18.76
C ARG A 39 59.18 30.45 -17.41
N VAL A 40 60.09 30.39 -16.44
CA VAL A 40 59.79 29.93 -15.06
C VAL A 40 58.88 30.94 -14.36
N ASP A 41 59.17 32.23 -14.47
CA ASP A 41 58.34 33.29 -13.87
C ASP A 41 56.91 33.29 -14.45
N ASP A 42 56.77 33.04 -15.75
CA ASP A 42 55.47 32.89 -16.41
C ASP A 42 54.72 31.63 -15.95
N LEU A 43 55.42 30.50 -15.79
CA LEU A 43 54.83 29.26 -15.26
C LEU A 43 54.39 29.42 -13.81
N ASP A 44 55.19 30.08 -12.97
CA ASP A 44 54.84 30.35 -11.58
C ASP A 44 53.62 31.27 -11.48
N ARG A 45 53.50 32.26 -12.38
CA ARG A 45 52.31 33.12 -12.46
C ARG A 45 51.07 32.30 -12.85
N ALA A 46 51.16 31.51 -13.92
CA ALA A 46 50.06 30.67 -14.38
C ALA A 46 49.66 29.61 -13.33
N TYR A 47 50.62 29.01 -12.64
CA TYR A 47 50.37 28.06 -11.55
C TYR A 47 49.64 28.72 -10.38
N ASN A 48 50.06 29.93 -9.99
CA ASN A 48 49.40 30.66 -8.91
C ASN A 48 47.98 31.10 -9.29
N GLU A 49 47.76 31.54 -10.53
CA GLU A 49 46.42 31.85 -11.04
C GLU A 49 45.51 30.61 -11.01
N MET A 50 46.00 29.46 -11.48
CA MET A 50 45.25 28.20 -11.46
C MET A 50 44.95 27.74 -10.02
N ARG A 51 45.90 27.89 -9.09
CA ARG A 51 45.71 27.54 -7.67
C ARG A 51 44.64 28.41 -7.02
N ILE A 52 44.62 29.72 -7.34
CA ILE A 52 43.59 30.64 -6.85
C ILE A 52 42.22 30.23 -7.39
N ALA A 53 42.10 29.97 -8.70
CA ALA A 53 40.86 29.51 -9.32
C ALA A 53 40.36 28.18 -8.72
N HIS A 54 41.25 27.24 -8.45
CA HIS A 54 40.89 25.98 -7.79
C HIS A 54 40.40 26.20 -6.35
N THR A 55 41.00 27.13 -5.61
CA THR A 55 40.57 27.46 -4.24
C THR A 55 39.18 28.10 -4.26
N ASP A 56 38.91 28.99 -5.21
CA ASP A 56 37.61 29.64 -5.40
C ASP A 56 36.51 28.63 -5.79
N LEU A 57 36.83 27.69 -6.68
CA LEU A 57 35.93 26.59 -7.04
C LEU A 57 35.65 25.68 -5.84
N ALA A 58 36.67 25.32 -5.06
CA ALA A 58 36.51 24.49 -3.87
C ALA A 58 35.64 25.18 -2.81
N SER A 59 35.82 26.48 -2.60
CA SER A 59 34.95 27.29 -1.73
C SER A 59 33.51 27.33 -2.25
N THR A 60 33.31 27.56 -3.55
CA THR A 60 31.96 27.52 -4.16
C THR A 60 31.27 26.17 -3.96
N VAL A 61 31.99 25.07 -4.16
CA VAL A 61 31.43 23.72 -3.96
C VAL A 61 31.09 23.48 -2.50
N SER A 62 32.00 23.81 -1.58
CA SER A 62 31.84 23.52 -0.16
C SER A 62 30.84 24.42 0.55
N GLU A 63 30.84 25.72 0.24
CA GLU A 63 30.05 26.73 0.96
C GLU A 63 28.65 26.90 0.37
N ARG A 64 28.45 26.53 -0.89
CA ARG A 64 27.19 26.73 -1.59
C ARG A 64 26.55 25.44 -2.07
N LEU A 65 27.23 24.69 -2.93
CA LEU A 65 26.60 23.55 -3.61
C LEU A 65 26.34 22.36 -2.65
N ALA A 66 27.28 22.05 -1.76
CA ALA A 66 27.11 20.99 -0.77
C ALA A 66 25.89 21.21 0.17
N PRO A 67 25.73 22.37 0.83
CA PRO A 67 24.55 22.61 1.67
C PRO A 67 23.25 22.73 0.87
N GLU A 68 23.28 23.28 -0.36
CA GLU A 68 22.09 23.30 -1.24
C GLU A 68 21.62 21.87 -1.58
N LEU A 69 22.55 20.95 -1.86
CA LEU A 69 22.22 19.55 -2.14
C LEU A 69 21.72 18.80 -0.90
N GLU A 70 22.31 19.06 0.27
CA GLU A 70 21.86 18.48 1.54
C GLU A 70 20.43 18.94 1.89
N ALA A 71 20.18 20.25 1.81
CA ALA A 71 18.85 20.82 2.03
C ALA A 71 17.81 20.28 1.04
N LEU A 72 18.19 20.11 -0.24
CA LEU A 72 17.31 19.50 -1.23
C LEU A 72 17.04 18.02 -0.91
N GLY A 73 18.06 17.28 -0.48
CA GLY A 73 17.93 15.88 -0.07
C GLY A 73 17.00 15.72 1.15
N GLU A 74 17.11 16.61 2.13
CA GLU A 74 16.19 16.66 3.28
C GLU A 74 14.77 16.99 2.85
N SER A 75 14.58 17.99 1.98
CA SER A 75 13.26 18.37 1.46
C SER A 75 12.59 17.22 0.72
N VAL A 76 13.30 16.56 -0.21
CA VAL A 76 12.78 15.41 -0.96
C VAL A 76 12.42 14.26 -0.01
N THR A 77 13.26 14.01 0.99
CA THR A 77 12.99 12.94 1.98
C THR A 77 11.74 13.25 2.80
N ALA A 78 11.55 14.51 3.22
CA ALA A 78 10.37 14.96 3.94
C ALA A 78 9.09 14.85 3.09
N GLU A 79 9.15 15.31 1.83
CA GLU A 79 8.04 15.24 0.88
C GLU A 79 7.64 13.79 0.58
N LEU A 80 8.62 12.89 0.35
CA LEU A 80 8.36 11.47 0.17
C LEU A 80 7.74 10.83 1.41
N GLY A 81 8.19 11.24 2.60
CA GLY A 81 7.62 10.80 3.88
C GLY A 81 6.15 11.22 4.02
N GLN A 82 5.84 12.47 3.68
CA GLN A 82 4.48 13.01 3.70
C GLN A 82 3.60 12.31 2.67
N LEU A 83 4.06 12.18 1.42
CA LEU A 83 3.31 11.52 0.35
C LEU A 83 3.00 10.07 0.70
N ARG A 84 3.97 9.34 1.27
CA ARG A 84 3.76 7.97 1.77
C ARG A 84 2.69 7.93 2.86
N GLY A 85 2.67 8.90 3.77
CA GLY A 85 1.65 9.04 4.80
C GLY A 85 0.26 9.24 4.20
N THR A 86 0.12 10.18 3.26
CA THR A 86 -1.15 10.46 2.58
C THR A 86 -1.65 9.26 1.77
N VAL A 87 -0.76 8.57 1.05
CA VAL A 87 -1.13 7.35 0.32
C VAL A 87 -1.62 6.25 1.27
N ALA A 88 -0.94 6.06 2.41
CA ALA A 88 -1.37 5.09 3.41
C ALA A 88 -2.76 5.42 3.99
N GLU A 89 -3.05 6.69 4.25
CA GLU A 89 -4.35 7.16 4.73
C GLU A 89 -5.47 6.94 3.69
N VAL A 90 -5.23 7.33 2.44
CA VAL A 90 -6.20 7.13 1.34
C VAL A 90 -6.50 5.65 1.13
N LEU A 91 -5.47 4.79 1.15
CA LEU A 91 -5.65 3.34 1.03
C LEU A 91 -6.43 2.76 2.21
N ALA A 92 -6.19 3.24 3.43
CA ALA A 92 -6.93 2.79 4.61
C ALA A 92 -8.42 3.14 4.53
N GLU A 93 -8.76 4.37 4.12
CA GLU A 93 -10.15 4.79 3.94
C GLU A 93 -10.83 4.05 2.78
N GLN A 94 -10.12 3.81 1.67
CA GLN A 94 -10.64 2.99 0.58
C GLN A 94 -10.96 1.56 1.04
N THR A 95 -10.02 0.92 1.76
CA THR A 95 -10.21 -0.45 2.26
C THR A 95 -11.41 -0.54 3.22
N LYS A 96 -11.62 0.50 4.04
CA LYS A 96 -12.77 0.59 4.92
C LYS A 96 -14.08 0.76 4.15
N ALA A 97 -14.09 1.57 3.09
CA ALA A 97 -15.25 1.74 2.21
C ALA A 97 -15.61 0.42 1.49
N GLU A 98 -14.61 -0.35 1.06
CA GLU A 98 -14.79 -1.67 0.43
C GLU A 98 -15.46 -2.70 1.36
N ASN A 99 -15.38 -2.52 2.68
CA ASN A 99 -16.06 -3.35 3.67
C ASN A 99 -17.25 -2.65 4.36
N SER A 100 -18.04 -1.92 3.58
CA SER A 100 -19.28 -1.31 4.08
C SER A 100 -20.25 -2.37 4.64
N PRO A 101 -21.00 -2.06 5.73
CA PRO A 101 -22.05 -2.95 6.21
C PRO A 101 -23.08 -3.23 5.12
N VAL A 102 -23.47 -4.50 4.97
CA VAL A 102 -24.46 -4.90 3.96
C VAL A 102 -25.85 -4.39 4.36
N ASP A 103 -26.39 -3.44 3.59
CA ASP A 103 -27.76 -2.95 3.72
C ASP A 103 -28.71 -3.75 2.81
N TRP A 104 -29.12 -4.92 3.30
CA TRP A 104 -30.03 -5.83 2.61
C TRP A 104 -31.37 -5.21 2.18
N ALA A 105 -31.81 -4.12 2.81
CA ALA A 105 -33.05 -3.45 2.43
C ALA A 105 -32.93 -2.69 1.11
N ARG A 106 -31.71 -2.23 0.78
CA ARG A 106 -31.42 -1.41 -0.41
C ARG A 106 -30.81 -2.17 -1.58
N LEU A 107 -30.32 -3.40 -1.37
CA LEU A 107 -29.68 -4.17 -2.44
C LEU A 107 -30.64 -4.43 -3.61
N SER A 108 -30.15 -4.20 -4.82
CA SER A 108 -30.77 -4.69 -6.05
C SER A 108 -30.72 -6.22 -6.12
N VAL A 109 -31.40 -6.80 -7.13
CA VAL A 109 -31.28 -8.25 -7.41
C VAL A 109 -29.83 -8.62 -7.74
N GLU A 110 -29.13 -7.78 -8.50
CA GLU A 110 -27.73 -7.98 -8.88
C GLU A 110 -26.82 -7.93 -7.64
N ASP A 111 -26.92 -6.86 -6.84
CA ASP A 111 -26.09 -6.74 -5.63
C ASP A 111 -26.37 -7.88 -4.64
N ALA A 112 -27.63 -8.28 -4.47
CA ALA A 112 -27.98 -9.42 -3.61
C ALA A 112 -27.39 -10.73 -4.15
N THR A 113 -27.38 -10.92 -5.47
CA THR A 113 -26.77 -12.08 -6.14
C THR A 113 -25.30 -12.20 -5.79
N ASP A 114 -24.59 -11.08 -5.66
CA ASP A 114 -23.17 -11.05 -5.28
C ASP A 114 -22.94 -11.21 -3.77
N GLN A 115 -23.80 -10.63 -2.92
CA GLN A 115 -23.61 -10.65 -1.47
C GLN A 115 -23.90 -12.02 -0.83
N TRP A 116 -24.85 -12.79 -1.37
CA TRP A 116 -25.18 -14.13 -0.84
C TRP A 116 -24.00 -15.11 -0.88
N PRO A 117 -23.27 -15.29 -2.01
CA PRO A 117 -22.07 -16.10 -2.07
C PRO A 117 -20.96 -15.60 -1.14
N VAL A 118 -20.78 -14.28 -1.02
CA VAL A 118 -19.78 -13.68 -0.11
C VAL A 118 -20.05 -14.10 1.34
N LEU A 119 -21.31 -14.05 1.77
CA LEU A 119 -21.70 -14.50 3.10
C LEU A 119 -21.51 -16.02 3.27
N ALA A 120 -22.03 -16.83 2.35
CA ALA A 120 -21.93 -18.29 2.43
C ALA A 120 -20.49 -18.78 2.48
N ARG A 121 -19.62 -18.16 1.67
CA ARG A 121 -18.18 -18.44 1.66
C ARG A 121 -17.55 -18.11 3.01
N TRP A 122 -17.81 -16.92 3.56
CA TRP A 122 -17.27 -16.55 4.88
C TRP A 122 -17.75 -17.51 5.98
N ILE A 123 -19.02 -17.93 5.94
CA ILE A 123 -19.55 -18.91 6.90
C ILE A 123 -18.81 -20.25 6.79
N GLY A 124 -18.67 -20.77 5.57
CA GLY A 124 -18.08 -22.08 5.29
C GLY A 124 -16.57 -22.15 5.46
N GLU A 125 -15.85 -21.07 5.16
CA GLU A 125 -14.37 -21.03 5.16
C GLU A 125 -13.78 -20.42 6.42
N VAL A 126 -14.51 -19.53 7.10
CA VAL A 126 -14.01 -18.79 8.27
C VAL A 126 -14.86 -19.08 9.49
N PHE A 127 -16.13 -18.69 9.48
CA PHE A 127 -16.94 -18.63 10.70
C PHE A 127 -17.05 -20.00 11.39
N VAL A 128 -17.43 -21.03 10.64
CA VAL A 128 -17.60 -22.38 11.17
C VAL A 128 -16.28 -23.08 11.47
N PRO A 129 -15.34 -23.22 10.52
CA PRO A 129 -14.13 -24.01 10.76
C PRO A 129 -13.16 -23.34 11.74
N VAL A 130 -13.02 -22.01 11.73
CA VAL A 130 -12.06 -21.31 12.61
C VAL A 130 -12.59 -21.16 14.03
N TYR A 131 -13.90 -20.90 14.19
CA TYR A 131 -14.50 -20.65 15.50
C TYR A 131 -15.30 -21.82 16.08
N GLY A 132 -15.31 -22.96 15.38
CA GLY A 132 -15.92 -24.18 15.89
C GLY A 132 -17.45 -24.10 16.05
N VAL A 133 -18.12 -23.29 15.24
CA VAL A 133 -19.57 -23.06 15.36
C VAL A 133 -20.33 -24.35 15.04
N THR A 134 -21.14 -24.77 16.00
CA THR A 134 -21.90 -26.02 15.92
C THR A 134 -23.26 -25.83 15.27
N ARG A 135 -23.88 -26.91 14.80
CA ARG A 135 -25.26 -26.92 14.27
C ARG A 135 -26.31 -26.58 15.34
N GLY A 136 -25.94 -26.64 16.62
CA GLY A 136 -26.78 -26.15 17.72
C GLY A 136 -26.77 -24.63 17.86
N GLU A 137 -25.67 -23.98 17.48
CA GLU A 137 -25.50 -22.52 17.54
C GLU A 137 -25.93 -21.84 16.23
N LEU A 138 -25.61 -22.46 15.09
CA LEU A 138 -26.05 -22.04 13.77
C LEU A 138 -26.85 -23.17 13.12
N PRO A 139 -28.19 -23.16 13.25
CA PRO A 139 -29.04 -24.19 12.65
C PRO A 139 -28.92 -24.25 11.14
N ASP A 140 -29.04 -25.45 10.57
CA ASP A 140 -28.92 -25.70 9.13
C ASP A 140 -29.89 -24.87 8.26
N CYS A 141 -31.01 -24.44 8.83
CA CYS A 141 -32.03 -23.65 8.16
C CYS A 141 -31.77 -22.14 8.21
N TRP A 142 -30.65 -21.66 8.76
CA TRP A 142 -30.34 -20.23 8.86
C TRP A 142 -30.60 -19.43 7.56
N PRO A 143 -30.35 -19.94 6.34
CA PRO A 143 -30.59 -19.16 5.11
C PRO A 143 -32.07 -18.93 4.82
N LEU A 144 -32.97 -19.75 5.37
CA LEU A 144 -34.42 -19.61 5.23
C LEU A 144 -34.99 -18.54 6.18
N HIS A 145 -34.20 -18.10 7.16
CA HIS A 145 -34.57 -17.04 8.09
C HIS A 145 -33.83 -15.76 7.70
N PHE A 146 -34.47 -14.92 6.89
CA PHE A 146 -33.82 -13.73 6.33
C PHE A 146 -33.24 -12.78 7.40
N THR A 147 -33.88 -12.65 8.57
CA THR A 147 -33.30 -11.87 9.67
C THR A 147 -31.97 -12.46 10.17
N ALA A 148 -31.81 -13.78 10.17
CA ALA A 148 -30.54 -14.42 10.50
C ALA A 148 -29.47 -14.11 9.43
N VAL A 149 -29.86 -14.06 8.14
CA VAL A 149 -28.96 -13.64 7.04
C VAL A 149 -28.44 -12.22 7.27
N VAL A 150 -29.31 -11.29 7.68
CA VAL A 150 -28.94 -9.91 8.00
C VAL A 150 -27.95 -9.85 9.17
N GLU A 151 -28.25 -10.52 10.28
CA GLU A 151 -27.40 -10.56 11.48
C GLU A 151 -26.02 -11.17 11.18
N LEU A 152 -25.97 -12.27 10.41
CA LEU A 152 -24.72 -12.90 9.98
C LEU A 152 -23.91 -12.01 9.04
N SER A 153 -24.57 -11.24 8.17
CA SER A 153 -23.90 -10.30 7.27
C SER A 153 -23.23 -9.17 8.04
N TRP A 154 -23.90 -8.62 9.05
CA TRP A 154 -23.30 -7.61 9.93
C TRP A 154 -22.16 -8.18 10.75
N LEU A 155 -22.31 -9.40 11.28
CA LEU A 155 -21.22 -10.09 11.98
C LEU A 155 -19.99 -10.28 11.08
N ARG A 156 -20.20 -10.63 9.81
CA ARG A 156 -19.16 -10.77 8.79
C ARG A 156 -18.48 -9.43 8.49
N SER A 157 -19.25 -8.36 8.25
CA SER A 157 -18.67 -7.02 8.03
C SER A 157 -17.86 -6.56 9.24
N ALA A 158 -18.35 -6.77 10.46
CA ALA A 158 -17.62 -6.45 11.68
C ALA A 158 -16.34 -7.31 11.85
N HIS A 159 -16.40 -8.59 11.47
CA HIS A 159 -15.23 -9.47 11.46
C HIS A 159 -14.14 -8.90 10.54
N VAL A 160 -14.47 -8.68 9.26
CA VAL A 160 -13.53 -8.16 8.25
C VAL A 160 -12.96 -6.83 8.69
N GLN A 161 -13.80 -5.92 9.21
CA GLN A 161 -13.36 -4.62 9.72
C GLN A 161 -12.34 -4.78 10.85
N SER A 162 -12.53 -5.76 11.75
CA SER A 162 -11.65 -5.95 12.91
C SER A 162 -10.22 -6.41 12.55
N TYR A 163 -10.00 -6.85 11.31
CA TYR A 163 -8.70 -7.28 10.80
C TYR A 163 -8.11 -6.34 9.73
N LEU A 164 -8.76 -5.20 9.45
CA LEU A 164 -8.18 -4.20 8.54
C LEU A 164 -6.96 -3.52 9.17
N PRO A 165 -5.92 -3.18 8.39
CA PRO A 165 -4.76 -2.43 8.87
C PRO A 165 -5.18 -1.14 9.58
N GLY A 166 -4.54 -0.83 10.71
CA GLY A 166 -4.85 0.35 11.51
C GLY A 166 -6.08 0.23 12.43
N THR A 167 -6.80 -0.89 12.40
CA THR A 167 -7.91 -1.12 13.33
C THR A 167 -7.41 -1.29 14.76
N HIS A 168 -8.07 -0.62 15.70
CA HIS A 168 -7.72 -0.69 17.12
C HIS A 168 -7.95 -2.12 17.66
N PRO A 169 -7.00 -2.74 18.41
CA PRO A 169 -7.12 -4.13 18.88
C PRO A 169 -8.38 -4.46 19.68
N ASN A 170 -8.95 -3.47 20.41
CA ASN A 170 -10.20 -3.65 21.14
C ASN A 170 -11.38 -4.06 20.24
N ILE A 171 -11.38 -3.67 18.96
CA ILE A 171 -12.44 -4.05 18.02
C ILE A 171 -12.44 -5.57 17.79
N THR A 172 -11.25 -6.16 17.64
CA THR A 172 -11.10 -7.61 17.54
C THR A 172 -11.54 -8.28 18.83
N ALA A 173 -11.15 -7.74 20.00
CA ALA A 173 -11.57 -8.26 21.29
C ALA A 173 -13.09 -8.22 21.48
N ASP A 174 -13.75 -7.11 21.13
CA ASP A 174 -15.20 -6.95 21.18
C ASP A 174 -15.91 -7.91 20.23
N TRP A 175 -15.35 -8.14 19.04
CA TRP A 175 -15.89 -9.12 18.10
C TRP A 175 -15.96 -10.52 18.73
N HIS A 176 -14.87 -10.97 19.37
CA HIS A 176 -14.78 -12.30 19.98
C HIS A 176 -15.64 -12.45 21.24
N THR A 177 -15.66 -11.43 22.09
CA THR A 177 -16.23 -11.51 23.44
C THR A 177 -17.64 -10.98 23.56
N ARG A 178 -18.08 -10.11 22.64
CA ARG A 178 -19.38 -9.45 22.70
C ARG A 178 -20.22 -9.72 21.45
N TRP A 179 -19.74 -9.38 20.26
CA TRP A 179 -20.61 -9.38 19.08
C TRP A 179 -20.94 -10.78 18.57
N ARG A 180 -19.93 -11.65 18.42
CA ARG A 180 -20.16 -13.05 18.03
C ARG A 180 -21.15 -13.78 18.95
N PRO A 181 -20.96 -13.83 20.29
CA PRO A 181 -21.88 -14.54 21.17
C PRO A 181 -23.29 -13.91 21.18
N MET A 182 -23.39 -12.58 21.07
CA MET A 182 -24.70 -11.91 20.99
C MET A 182 -25.44 -12.27 19.70
N VAL A 183 -24.76 -12.29 18.54
CA VAL A 183 -25.39 -12.65 17.26
C VAL A 183 -25.85 -14.10 17.25
N LEU A 184 -25.03 -15.04 17.74
CA LEU A 184 -25.43 -16.44 17.86
C LEU A 184 -26.66 -16.62 18.77
N THR A 185 -26.71 -15.87 19.88
CA THR A 185 -27.89 -15.86 20.77
C THR A 185 -29.14 -15.34 20.04
N ARG A 186 -29.03 -14.21 19.34
CA ARG A 186 -30.14 -13.63 18.56
C ARG A 186 -30.60 -14.57 17.45
N ILE A 187 -29.69 -15.24 16.74
CA ILE A 187 -30.04 -16.21 15.70
C ILE A 187 -30.83 -17.38 16.30
N ALA A 188 -30.39 -17.90 17.45
CA ALA A 188 -31.13 -18.94 18.16
C ALA A 188 -32.55 -18.47 18.53
N GLU A 189 -32.71 -17.24 19.01
CA GLU A 189 -34.01 -16.64 19.32
C GLU A 189 -34.90 -16.44 18.07
N ILE A 190 -34.34 -15.91 16.98
CA ILE A 190 -35.05 -15.72 15.70
C ILE A 190 -35.58 -17.05 15.17
N ILE A 191 -34.75 -18.09 15.23
CA ILE A 191 -35.08 -19.40 14.69
C ILE A 191 -36.02 -20.17 15.63
N ALA A 192 -35.87 -20.02 16.95
CA ALA A 192 -36.76 -20.63 17.94
C ALA A 192 -38.13 -19.94 18.03
N GLY A 193 -38.19 -18.62 17.82
CA GLY A 193 -39.40 -17.80 17.87
C GLY A 193 -40.36 -18.01 16.70
N ALA A 194 -39.97 -18.80 15.69
CA ALA A 194 -40.81 -19.11 14.53
C ALA A 194 -42.00 -20.06 14.81
N GLY A 195 -42.19 -20.50 16.07
CA GLY A 195 -43.34 -21.29 16.53
C GLY A 195 -42.94 -22.51 17.38
N VAL A 196 -43.70 -22.80 18.45
CA VAL A 196 -43.36 -23.83 19.45
C VAL A 196 -43.57 -25.27 18.93
N GLU A 197 -44.54 -25.47 18.04
CA GLU A 197 -44.87 -26.76 17.41
C GLU A 197 -44.01 -27.05 16.16
N GLU A 198 -43.26 -26.06 15.69
CA GLU A 198 -42.49 -26.05 14.44
C GLU A 198 -41.03 -25.68 14.69
N ARG A 199 -40.39 -26.29 15.70
CA ARG A 199 -38.99 -25.99 15.99
C ARG A 199 -38.07 -26.42 14.85
N CYS A 200 -37.17 -25.52 14.48
CA CYS A 200 -36.06 -25.86 13.60
C CYS A 200 -35.01 -26.64 14.39
N GLU A 201 -34.56 -27.75 13.83
CA GLU A 201 -33.56 -28.64 14.41
C GLU A 201 -32.47 -28.89 13.37
N PRO A 202 -31.29 -29.37 13.75
CA PRO A 202 -30.31 -29.82 12.76
C PRO A 202 -30.96 -30.81 11.77
N GLY A 203 -30.93 -30.48 10.49
CA GLY A 203 -31.56 -31.23 9.40
C GLY A 203 -33.06 -31.01 9.21
N LYS A 204 -33.70 -30.09 9.94
CA LYS A 204 -35.13 -29.80 9.84
C LYS A 204 -35.43 -28.30 9.88
N HIS A 205 -36.43 -27.88 9.10
CA HIS A 205 -37.02 -26.56 9.18
C HIS A 205 -38.51 -26.70 9.45
N ARG A 206 -39.00 -26.08 10.53
CA ARG A 206 -40.41 -26.14 10.94
C ARG A 206 -40.97 -27.56 11.02
N GLY A 207 -40.23 -28.45 11.70
CA GLY A 207 -40.56 -29.87 11.83
C GLY A 207 -40.42 -30.72 10.56
N ARG A 208 -40.19 -30.12 9.39
CA ARG A 208 -40.01 -30.83 8.12
C ARG A 208 -38.52 -31.08 7.85
N PRO A 209 -38.13 -32.29 7.38
CA PRO A 209 -36.76 -32.55 6.96
C PRO A 209 -36.31 -31.54 5.89
N LEU A 210 -35.12 -30.99 6.07
CA LEU A 210 -34.42 -30.31 4.97
C LEU A 210 -33.96 -31.38 3.97
N PRO A 211 -34.04 -31.11 2.65
CA PRO A 211 -33.54 -32.09 1.69
C PRO A 211 -32.04 -32.30 1.91
N ALA A 212 -31.65 -33.55 2.09
CA ALA A 212 -30.28 -33.90 2.43
C ALA A 212 -29.32 -33.42 1.33
N GLY A 213 -28.25 -32.73 1.73
CA GLY A 213 -27.08 -32.56 0.89
C GLY A 213 -26.34 -33.90 0.71
N PRO A 214 -25.32 -33.98 -0.16
CA PRO A 214 -24.49 -35.17 -0.26
C PRO A 214 -23.89 -35.48 1.13
N ALA A 215 -24.30 -36.62 1.69
CA ALA A 215 -23.86 -37.04 3.02
C ALA A 215 -22.44 -37.61 2.91
N GLU A 216 -21.49 -36.99 3.59
CA GLU A 216 -20.26 -37.69 3.95
C GLU A 216 -20.45 -38.51 5.23
N GLU A 217 -19.83 -39.68 5.23
CA GLU A 217 -19.92 -40.69 6.26
C GLU A 217 -18.97 -40.34 7.42
N GLY A 218 -19.47 -39.61 8.44
CA GLY A 218 -18.76 -39.37 9.70
C GLY A 218 -19.57 -38.45 10.63
N GLN A 219 -19.73 -38.68 11.93
CA GLN A 219 -18.94 -39.39 12.94
C GLN A 219 -19.89 -40.21 13.84
N ARG A 220 -19.63 -41.51 14.01
CA ARG A 220 -20.41 -42.35 14.94
C ARG A 220 -20.22 -41.85 16.37
N GLY A 221 -21.30 -41.31 16.98
CA GLY A 221 -21.36 -40.99 18.41
C GLY A 221 -21.61 -39.52 18.78
N SER A 222 -21.57 -38.57 17.83
CA SER A 222 -21.91 -37.17 18.11
C SER A 222 -23.39 -36.88 17.85
N THR A 223 -24.05 -36.12 18.73
CA THR A 223 -25.42 -35.67 18.45
C THR A 223 -25.38 -34.61 17.33
N PRO A 224 -26.38 -34.55 16.43
CA PRO A 224 -26.39 -33.59 15.32
C PRO A 224 -26.11 -32.14 15.73
N ARG A 225 -26.57 -31.72 16.91
CA ARG A 225 -26.31 -30.37 17.46
C ARG A 225 -24.85 -30.08 17.77
N LYS A 226 -24.05 -31.09 18.10
CA LYS A 226 -22.63 -30.95 18.45
C LYS A 226 -21.71 -31.03 17.24
N MET A 227 -22.23 -31.39 16.08
CA MET A 227 -21.45 -31.37 14.83
C MET A 227 -21.24 -29.92 14.39
N LEU A 228 -20.12 -29.65 13.73
CA LEU A 228 -19.87 -28.35 13.11
C LEU A 228 -20.93 -28.03 12.05
N ALA A 229 -21.32 -26.76 11.94
CA ALA A 229 -22.29 -26.28 10.96
C ALA A 229 -21.69 -26.15 9.55
N LEU A 230 -21.04 -27.21 9.06
CA LEU A 230 -20.33 -27.20 7.78
C LEU A 230 -21.28 -27.03 6.58
N PRO A 231 -20.79 -26.53 5.42
CA PRO A 231 -21.59 -26.26 4.23
C PRO A 231 -22.55 -27.37 3.81
N GLN A 232 -22.13 -28.64 3.86
CA GLN A 232 -22.97 -29.78 3.48
C GLN A 232 -24.28 -29.89 4.28
N HIS A 233 -24.36 -29.29 5.46
CA HIS A 233 -25.55 -29.35 6.30
C HIS A 233 -26.58 -28.27 5.95
N TRP A 234 -26.16 -27.11 5.47
CA TRP A 234 -27.06 -25.98 5.16
C TRP A 234 -27.11 -25.61 3.68
N TRP A 235 -26.29 -26.19 2.80
CA TRP A 235 -26.21 -25.82 1.38
C TRP A 235 -27.56 -25.86 0.65
N THR A 236 -28.36 -26.89 0.93
CA THR A 236 -29.70 -27.00 0.35
C THR A 236 -30.61 -25.85 0.80
N ALA A 237 -30.62 -25.55 2.10
CA ALA A 237 -31.38 -24.42 2.65
C ALA A 237 -30.89 -23.08 2.07
N TYR A 238 -29.58 -22.94 1.87
CA TYR A 238 -28.97 -21.79 1.22
C TYR A 238 -29.51 -21.56 -0.18
N ARG A 239 -29.56 -22.60 -1.02
CA ARG A 239 -30.11 -22.45 -2.38
C ARG A 239 -31.56 -21.97 -2.37
N PHE A 240 -32.39 -22.49 -1.46
CA PHE A 240 -33.78 -22.05 -1.34
C PHE A 240 -33.88 -20.60 -0.85
N GLY A 241 -33.17 -20.24 0.22
CA GLY A 241 -33.17 -18.88 0.76
C GLY A 241 -32.65 -17.84 -0.24
N PHE A 242 -31.58 -18.20 -0.96
CA PHE A 242 -31.01 -17.40 -2.05
C PHE A 242 -32.06 -17.09 -3.13
N HIS A 243 -32.67 -18.11 -3.72
CA HIS A 243 -33.65 -17.90 -4.79
C HIS A 243 -34.90 -17.17 -4.30
N ASP A 244 -35.41 -17.49 -3.10
CA ASP A 244 -36.58 -16.83 -2.54
C ASP A 244 -36.33 -15.33 -2.28
N ASP A 245 -35.15 -14.93 -1.79
CA ASP A 245 -34.80 -13.51 -1.62
C ASP A 245 -34.72 -12.78 -2.98
N LEU A 246 -34.05 -13.37 -3.97
CA LEU A 246 -33.96 -12.77 -5.31
C LEU A 246 -35.35 -12.61 -5.96
N ASP A 247 -36.20 -13.62 -5.85
CA ASP A 247 -37.57 -13.57 -6.37
C ASP A 247 -38.39 -12.48 -5.66
N ARG A 248 -38.24 -12.32 -4.34
CA ARG A 248 -38.90 -11.23 -3.58
C ARG A 248 -38.41 -9.86 -4.03
N ARG A 249 -37.13 -9.71 -4.36
CA ARG A 249 -36.55 -8.45 -4.85
C ARG A 249 -37.04 -8.12 -6.24
N ALA A 250 -37.04 -9.08 -7.16
CA ALA A 250 -37.57 -8.89 -8.51
C ALA A 250 -39.02 -8.40 -8.48
N ARG A 251 -39.89 -9.05 -7.69
CA ARG A 251 -41.29 -8.61 -7.49
C ARG A 251 -41.40 -7.19 -6.94
N ARG A 252 -40.53 -6.79 -6.01
CA ARG A 252 -40.51 -5.43 -5.45
C ARG A 252 -40.07 -4.39 -6.48
N GLN A 253 -39.14 -4.71 -7.38
CA GLN A 253 -38.70 -3.79 -8.44
C GLN A 253 -39.77 -3.59 -9.52
N GLU A 254 -40.57 -4.63 -9.78
CA GLU A 254 -41.72 -4.56 -10.70
C GLU A 254 -42.89 -3.76 -10.13
N THR A 255 -43.02 -3.70 -8.79
CA THR A 255 -44.07 -2.96 -8.10
C THR A 255 -43.65 -1.49 -7.93
N SER A 256 -44.22 -0.59 -8.73
CA SER A 256 -43.96 0.86 -8.63
C SER A 256 -44.25 1.42 -7.24
N VAL A 257 -43.40 2.33 -6.76
CA VAL A 257 -43.50 3.04 -5.46
C VAL A 257 -44.77 3.91 -5.34
N ALA A 258 -45.54 4.05 -6.43
CA ALA A 258 -46.73 4.90 -6.51
C ALA A 258 -47.92 4.47 -5.61
N ASP A 259 -47.94 3.25 -5.09
CA ASP A 259 -49.08 2.70 -4.33
C ASP A 259 -49.04 2.91 -2.80
N TRP A 260 -47.99 3.56 -2.27
CA TRP A 260 -47.82 3.72 -0.81
C TRP A 260 -48.27 5.08 -0.25
N THR A 261 -48.98 5.90 -1.03
CA THR A 261 -49.52 7.17 -0.52
C THR A 261 -50.64 6.87 0.49
N PRO A 262 -50.46 7.12 1.81
CA PRO A 262 -51.54 6.94 2.75
C PRO A 262 -52.67 7.92 2.41
N GLU A 263 -53.91 7.42 2.43
CA GLU A 263 -55.09 8.23 2.16
C GLU A 263 -55.14 9.40 3.17
N PRO A 264 -55.40 10.65 2.73
CA PRO A 264 -55.44 11.79 3.64
C PRO A 264 -56.51 11.56 4.70
N LEU A 265 -56.16 11.81 5.97
CA LEU A 265 -57.09 11.66 7.08
C LEU A 265 -58.33 12.54 6.86
N PRO A 266 -59.54 12.04 7.13
CA PRO A 266 -60.77 12.83 7.02
C PRO A 266 -60.70 14.02 7.99
N GLN A 267 -61.07 15.21 7.49
CA GLN A 267 -61.18 16.46 8.26
C GLN A 267 -62.41 16.46 9.17
#